data_AF-A0A831NTM8-F1
#
_entry.id   AF-A0A831NTM8-F1
#
_cell.length_a   1.000
_cell.length_b   1.000
_cell.length_c   1.000
_cell.angle_alpha   90.00
_cell.angle_beta   90.00
_cell.angle_gamma   90.00
#
_symmetry.space_group_name_H-M   'P 1'
#
loop_
_entity.id
_entity.type
_entity.pdbx_description
1 polymer ?
#
loop_
_entity_poly.entity_id
_entity_poly.type
_entity_poly.pdbx_seq_one_letter_code
_entity_poly.pdbx_strand_id
1 'polypeptide(L)'
;MSEEILINVTPPETRVALIENGIVQEVLIERSSNRGLVGNIYKGKVCRVLPGMQAAFVDAGLARAAFLHAADINGGTADKSTDITQLVREGSYVVVQVVKDPLGSKGARLTTN
;
A
#
# COMPACT_ATOMS: atom_id res chain seq x y z
N MET A 1 20.68 -29.31 6.91
CA MET A 1 19.31 -29.07 6.42
C MET A 1 19.43 -28.14 5.24
N SER A 2 18.85 -28.52 4.11
CA SER A 2 18.85 -27.68 2.90
C SER A 2 17.47 -27.06 2.75
N GLU A 3 17.46 -25.73 2.68
CA GLU A 3 16.29 -24.93 2.34
C GLU A 3 16.53 -24.36 0.94
N GLU A 4 15.56 -24.54 0.05
CA GLU A 4 15.65 -24.08 -1.33
C GLU A 4 14.41 -23.28 -1.70
N ILE A 5 14.61 -22.22 -2.49
CA ILE A 5 13.52 -21.47 -3.12
C ILE A 5 13.58 -21.76 -4.61
N LEU A 6 12.57 -22.45 -5.13
CA LEU A 6 12.44 -22.73 -6.55
C LEU A 6 11.50 -21.71 -7.19
N ILE A 7 12.02 -20.95 -8.16
CA ILE A 7 11.26 -19.93 -8.88
C ILE A 7 11.05 -20.38 -10.32
N ASN A 8 9.78 -20.45 -10.74
CA ASN A 8 9.38 -20.76 -12.10
C ASN A 8 8.57 -19.58 -12.68
N VAL A 9 9.10 -18.97 -13.73
CA VAL A 9 8.51 -17.80 -14.39
C VAL A 9 8.03 -18.21 -15.79
N THR A 10 6.71 -18.36 -15.96
CA THR A 10 6.09 -18.66 -17.26
C THR A 10 4.77 -17.91 -17.38
N PRO A 11 4.58 -17.00 -18.36
CA PRO A 11 3.30 -16.32 -18.54
C PRO A 11 2.13 -17.32 -18.61
N PRO A 12 1.01 -17.09 -17.90
CA PRO A 12 0.62 -15.86 -17.19
C PRO A 12 0.96 -15.81 -15.69
N GLU A 13 1.79 -16.72 -15.16
CA GLU A 13 2.03 -16.83 -13.71
C GLU A 13 3.50 -17.00 -13.31
N THR A 14 3.82 -16.48 -12.12
CA THR A 14 5.08 -16.76 -11.42
C THR A 14 4.77 -17.68 -10.26
N ARG A 15 5.52 -18.78 -10.15
CA ARG A 15 5.37 -19.77 -9.08
C ARG A 15 6.64 -19.82 -8.26
N VAL A 16 6.50 -19.79 -6.94
CA VAL A 16 7.60 -19.87 -6.00
C VAL A 16 7.29 -21.02 -5.03
N ALA A 17 8.22 -21.95 -4.86
CA ALA A 17 8.08 -23.04 -3.90
C ALA A 17 9.21 -22.97 -2.86
N LEU A 18 8.84 -23.03 -1.57
CA LEU A 18 9.77 -23.27 -0.47
C LEU A 18 9.93 -24.78 -0.30
N ILE A 19 11.15 -25.27 -0.43
CA ILE A 19 11.50 -26.69 -0.29
C ILE A 19 12.39 -26.85 0.94
N GLU A 20 12.03 -27.76 1.83
CA GLU A 20 12.86 -28.17 2.96
C GLU A 20 13.16 -29.66 2.86
N ASN A 21 14.45 -30.02 2.80
CA ASN A 21 14.91 -31.40 2.69
C ASN A 21 14.25 -32.18 1.52
N GLY A 22 14.05 -31.51 0.38
CA GLY A 22 13.43 -32.09 -0.82
C GLY A 22 11.89 -32.18 -0.76
N ILE A 23 11.26 -31.70 0.32
CA ILE A 23 9.80 -31.69 0.49
C ILE A 23 9.28 -30.26 0.34
N VAL A 24 8.24 -30.08 -0.47
CA VAL A 24 7.55 -28.79 -0.64
C VAL A 24 6.81 -28.44 0.65
N GLN A 25 7.10 -27.27 1.21
CA GLN A 25 6.41 -26.73 2.38
C GLN A 25 5.32 -25.73 1.99
N GLU A 26 5.64 -24.82 1.07
CA GLU A 26 4.73 -23.76 0.62
C GLU A 26 4.86 -23.52 -0.89
N VAL A 27 3.75 -23.18 -1.54
CA VAL A 27 3.72 -22.74 -2.93
C VAL A 27 2.95 -21.43 -3.04
N LEU A 28 3.63 -20.39 -3.52
CA LEU A 28 3.04 -19.11 -3.87
C LEU A 28 2.86 -19.03 -5.39
N ILE A 29 1.68 -18.64 -5.83
CA ILE A 29 1.36 -18.45 -7.26
C ILE A 29 0.86 -17.02 -7.45
N GLU A 30 1.63 -16.22 -8.17
CA GLU A 30 1.25 -14.86 -8.55
C GLU A 30 0.85 -14.82 -10.03
N ARG A 31 -0.37 -14.34 -10.31
CA ARG A 31 -0.87 -14.15 -11.68
C ARG A 31 -0.86 -12.69 -12.06
N SER A 32 -0.50 -12.39 -13.31
CA SER A 32 -0.43 -11.01 -13.80
C SER A 32 -1.74 -10.24 -13.66
N SER A 33 -2.89 -10.93 -13.81
CA SER A 33 -4.23 -10.35 -13.68
C SER A 33 -4.63 -9.99 -12.25
N ASN A 34 -3.97 -10.57 -11.25
CA ASN A 34 -4.33 -10.45 -9.83
C ASN A 34 -3.35 -9.57 -9.05
N ARG A 35 -2.44 -8.86 -9.74
CA ARG A 35 -1.54 -7.91 -9.08
C ARG A 35 -2.34 -6.68 -8.62
N GLY A 36 -2.77 -6.72 -7.37
CA GLY A 36 -3.29 -5.55 -6.66
C GLY A 36 -2.18 -4.56 -6.31
N LEU A 37 -2.57 -3.38 -5.88
CA LEU A 37 -1.67 -2.33 -5.40
C LEU A 37 -1.43 -2.44 -3.89
N VAL A 38 -2.22 -3.25 -3.17
CA VAL A 38 -2.08 -3.45 -1.73
C VAL A 38 -0.65 -3.86 -1.37
N GLY A 39 -0.08 -3.19 -0.39
CA GLY A 39 1.29 -3.40 0.04
C GLY A 39 2.31 -2.48 -0.64
N ASN A 40 2.02 -1.95 -1.83
CA ASN A 40 2.94 -1.04 -2.53
C ASN A 40 3.14 0.24 -1.73
N ILE A 41 4.39 0.73 -1.71
CA ILE A 41 4.81 1.94 -1.02
C ILE A 41 5.18 3.01 -2.05
N TYR A 42 4.67 4.22 -1.84
CA TYR A 42 4.88 5.36 -2.72
C TYR A 42 5.33 6.58 -1.92
N LYS A 43 6.10 7.46 -2.57
CA LYS A 43 6.28 8.84 -2.12
C LYS A 43 5.27 9.72 -2.87
N GLY A 44 4.14 10.01 -2.23
CA GLY A 44 3.06 10.80 -2.82
C GLY A 44 3.12 12.27 -2.43
N LYS A 45 2.50 13.13 -3.24
CA LYS A 45 2.30 14.55 -2.93
C LYS A 45 0.87 14.77 -2.44
N VAL A 46 0.70 15.45 -1.31
CA VAL A 46 -0.61 15.82 -0.79
C VAL A 46 -1.20 16.90 -1.70
N CYS A 47 -2.29 16.59 -2.39
CA CYS A 47 -2.91 17.50 -3.35
C CYS A 47 -4.04 18.32 -2.74
N ARG A 48 -4.75 17.77 -1.76
CA ARG A 48 -5.85 18.46 -1.09
C ARG A 48 -6.08 17.94 0.32
N VAL A 49 -6.30 18.83 1.28
CA VAL A 49 -6.66 18.48 2.67
C VAL A 49 -8.13 18.82 2.91
N LEU A 50 -8.89 17.90 3.50
CA LEU A 50 -10.32 18.02 3.75
C LEU A 50 -10.61 17.83 5.26
N PRO A 51 -10.66 18.92 6.05
CA PRO A 51 -10.89 18.85 7.50
C PRO A 51 -12.23 18.21 7.87
N GLY A 52 -13.30 18.52 7.12
CA GLY A 52 -14.62 17.93 7.36
C GLY A 52 -14.68 16.41 7.18
N MET A 53 -13.71 15.82 6.48
CA MET A 53 -13.57 14.37 6.31
C MET A 53 -12.40 13.78 7.10
N GLN A 54 -11.66 14.61 7.85
CA GLN A 54 -10.41 14.23 8.53
C GLN A 54 -9.46 13.44 7.62
N ALA A 55 -9.29 13.92 6.39
CA ALA A 55 -8.56 13.19 5.35
C ALA A 55 -7.88 14.10 4.34
N ALA A 56 -6.92 13.52 3.61
CA ALA A 56 -6.21 14.16 2.53
C ALA A 56 -6.19 13.29 1.27
N PHE A 57 -6.20 13.93 0.11
CA PHE A 57 -5.94 13.29 -1.17
C PHE A 57 -4.46 13.37 -1.51
N VAL A 58 -3.88 12.24 -1.89
CA VAL A 58 -2.46 12.08 -2.21
C VAL A 58 -2.33 11.61 -3.65
N ASP A 59 -1.59 12.36 -4.45
CA ASP A 59 -1.14 11.90 -5.76
C ASP A 59 0.11 11.03 -5.58
N ALA A 60 -0.02 9.75 -5.87
CA ALA A 60 1.02 8.74 -5.80
C ALA A 60 1.40 8.19 -7.19
N GLY A 61 1.02 8.87 -8.28
CA GLY A 61 1.20 8.37 -9.65
C GLY A 61 0.23 7.25 -10.03
N LEU A 62 -0.82 7.05 -9.24
CA LEU A 62 -1.90 6.10 -9.53
C LEU A 62 -2.93 6.73 -10.48
N ALA A 63 -3.75 5.90 -11.12
CA ALA A 63 -4.80 6.37 -12.04
C ALA A 63 -5.82 7.36 -11.40
N ARG A 64 -5.94 7.36 -10.07
CA ARG A 64 -6.76 8.29 -9.28
C ARG A 64 -6.00 8.72 -8.04
N ALA A 65 -6.23 9.95 -7.59
CA ALA A 65 -5.71 10.42 -6.31
C ALA A 65 -6.21 9.50 -5.19
N ALA A 66 -5.27 9.04 -4.37
CA ALA A 66 -5.52 8.10 -3.28
C ALA A 66 -5.89 8.84 -2.00
N PHE A 67 -6.53 8.14 -1.08
CA PHE A 67 -7.16 8.70 0.11
C PHE A 67 -6.38 8.29 1.37
N LEU A 68 -5.94 9.28 2.15
CA LEU A 68 -5.24 9.12 3.42
C LEU A 68 -6.08 9.73 4.55
N HIS A 69 -6.51 8.91 5.50
CA HIS A 69 -7.28 9.37 6.66
C HIS A 69 -6.34 9.76 7.82
N ALA A 70 -6.72 10.73 8.65
CA ALA A 70 -5.91 11.20 9.79
C ALA A 70 -5.47 10.05 10.71
N ALA A 71 -6.39 9.13 11.02
CA ALA A 71 -6.09 7.96 11.85
C ALA A 71 -5.14 6.93 11.23
N ASP A 72 -4.88 7.02 9.91
CA ASP A 72 -3.92 6.16 9.20
C ASP A 72 -2.54 6.84 9.08
N ILE A 73 -2.33 8.00 9.72
CA ILE A 73 -1.06 8.74 9.76
C ILE A 73 -0.41 8.53 11.14
N ASN A 74 0.77 7.93 11.15
CA ASN A 74 1.61 7.84 12.35
C ASN A 74 2.22 9.21 12.66
N GLY A 75 1.58 9.97 13.54
CA GLY A 75 2.19 11.10 14.24
C GLY A 75 3.05 10.57 15.38
N GLY A 76 4.33 10.94 15.45
CA GLY A 76 5.30 10.49 16.46
C GLY A 76 4.97 10.83 17.93
N THR A 77 3.75 11.24 18.23
CA THR A 77 3.20 11.46 19.57
C THR A 77 1.75 11.01 19.55
N ALA A 78 1.43 10.02 20.39
CA ALA A 78 0.22 9.21 20.40
C ALA A 78 -1.08 9.93 20.82
N ASP A 79 -1.33 11.16 20.34
CA ASP A 79 -2.61 11.84 20.56
C ASP A 79 -3.59 11.46 19.44
N LYS A 80 -4.46 10.48 19.74
CA LYS A 80 -5.49 9.91 18.85
C LYS A 80 -6.60 10.89 18.39
N SER A 81 -6.39 12.20 18.53
CA SER A 81 -7.34 13.25 18.16
C SER A 81 -6.67 14.41 17.41
N THR A 82 -5.60 14.17 16.67
CA THR A 82 -4.96 15.23 15.88
C THR A 82 -5.76 15.50 14.61
N ASP A 83 -6.10 16.76 14.36
CA ASP A 83 -6.79 17.18 13.14
C ASP A 83 -5.89 16.99 11.92
N ILE A 84 -6.47 16.54 10.79
CA ILE A 84 -5.72 16.31 9.54
C ILE A 84 -4.88 17.52 9.09
N THR A 85 -5.33 18.75 9.37
CA THR A 85 -4.62 19.99 8.99
C THR A 85 -3.30 20.19 9.75
N GLN A 86 -3.16 19.54 10.92
CA GLN A 86 -1.94 19.56 11.71
C GLN A 86 -0.98 18.43 11.30
N LEU A 87 -1.50 17.36 10.70
CA LEU A 87 -0.74 16.18 10.30
C LEU A 87 -0.08 16.36 8.94
N VAL A 88 -0.78 16.96 7.97
CA VAL A 88 -0.31 17.12 6.59
C VAL A 88 -0.70 18.47 6.01
N ARG A 89 0.08 18.94 5.03
CA ARG A 89 -0.17 20.20 4.33
C ARG A 89 -0.27 19.97 2.84
N GLU A 90 -1.10 20.74 2.15
CA GLU A 90 -1.15 20.71 0.70
C GLU A 90 0.22 21.05 0.11
N GLY A 91 0.62 20.30 -0.92
CA GLY A 91 1.91 20.42 -1.58
C GLY A 91 3.05 19.63 -0.93
N SER A 92 2.90 19.15 0.32
CA SER A 92 3.95 18.36 0.98
C SER A 92 4.05 16.94 0.43
N TYR A 93 5.21 16.31 0.58
CA TYR A 93 5.38 14.90 0.25
C TYR A 93 5.19 14.03 1.49
N VAL A 94 4.62 12.85 1.30
CA VAL A 94 4.40 11.84 2.33
C VAL A 94 4.67 10.44 1.78
N VAL A 95 5.33 9.60 2.58
CA VAL A 95 5.50 8.18 2.24
C VAL A 95 4.26 7.43 2.71
N VAL A 96 3.66 6.68 1.81
CA VAL A 96 2.38 6.00 2.03
C VAL A 96 2.42 4.58 1.50
N GLN A 97 1.74 3.68 2.19
CA GLN A 97 1.49 2.32 1.74
C GLN A 97 0.00 2.15 1.38
N VAL A 98 -0.28 1.44 0.29
CA VAL A 98 -1.66 1.09 -0.07
C VAL A 98 -2.18 -0.04 0.82
N VAL A 99 -3.29 0.20 1.51
CA VAL A 99 -3.97 -0.79 2.35
C VAL A 99 -5.24 -1.36 1.70
N LYS A 100 -5.81 -0.63 0.73
CA LYS A 100 -6.94 -1.10 -0.08
C LYS A 100 -6.81 -0.60 -1.51
N ASP A 101 -7.07 -1.50 -2.45
CA ASP A 101 -7.15 -1.17 -3.87
C ASP A 101 -8.22 -0.12 -4.19
N PRO A 102 -8.05 0.65 -5.28
CA PRO A 102 -9.08 1.55 -5.77
C PRO A 102 -10.33 0.76 -6.17
N LEU A 103 -11.51 1.35 -5.93
CA LEU A 103 -12.79 0.73 -6.24
C LEU A 103 -13.70 1.70 -6.99
N GLY A 104 -14.03 1.36 -8.24
CA GLY A 104 -14.90 2.17 -9.09
C GLY A 104 -14.36 3.58 -9.27
N SER A 105 -15.08 4.57 -8.73
CA SER A 105 -14.66 5.97 -8.79
C SER A 105 -13.71 6.40 -7.66
N LYS A 106 -13.55 5.57 -6.62
CA LYS A 106 -12.74 5.86 -5.43
C LYS A 106 -11.28 5.44 -5.65
N GLY A 107 -10.35 6.31 -5.26
CA GLY A 107 -8.93 5.99 -5.25
C GLY A 107 -8.57 4.95 -4.18
N ALA A 108 -7.32 4.50 -4.20
CA ALA A 108 -6.77 3.57 -3.21
C ALA A 108 -6.81 4.18 -1.80
N ARG A 109 -6.90 3.34 -0.76
CA ARG A 109 -6.72 3.79 0.63
C ARG A 109 -5.26 3.64 1.04
N LEU A 110 -4.75 4.64 1.75
CA LEU A 110 -3.36 4.75 2.16
C LEU A 110 -3.20 4.75 3.69
N THR A 111 -2.00 4.38 4.14
CA THR A 111 -1.51 4.57 5.51
C THR A 111 -0.06 5.03 5.49
N THR A 112 0.43 5.61 6.59
CA THR A 112 1.86 5.87 6.82
C THR A 112 2.45 5.00 7.93
N ASN A 113 1.71 3.97 8.36
CA ASN A 113 2.08 3.09 9.48
C ASN A 113 3.12 2.05 9.10
#